data_AF-A0A1G1R5V4-F1
#
_entry.id   AF-A0A1G1R5V4-F1
#
_cell.length_a   1.000
_cell.length_b   1.000
_cell.length_c   1.000
_cell.angle_alpha   90.00
_cell.angle_beta   90.00
_cell.angle_gamma   90.00
#
_symmetry.space_group_name_H-M   'P 1'
#
loop_
_entity.id
_entity.type
_entity.pdbx_description
1 polymer ?
#
loop_
_entity_poly.entity_id
_entity_poly.type
_entity_poly.pdbx_seq_one_letter_code
_entity_poly.pdbx_strand_id
1 'polypeptide(L)'
;NRSQAVLLESIMHRSVSKLNILIEPAARNTAASILFAALSIEKFHGDSLMAVLPSDHYITDEEQFRLTLDEACTVAMETDKIVTIGIKPTFPSTGYGYIAFDKKPIASNPVAVYDVAEFVEKPNFQKAQGYLSSGNYLWNSGMFIWKTSVIIDNFKRYLPRLYKTMLPISDYLGTEQEEEIINKIYPTLQNISIDYGILERSDEVVVLSGQFGWNDIGSWDALGAIFPPDESGNIIKANHMGIGTRNSIIYGNGRLITTIGVDGFIIADTGDALLICPKDKAQSVKEIVELLKEKGMTEYI
;
A
#
# COMPACT_ATOMS: atom_id res chain seq x y z
N ASN A 1 12.98 -5.83 -7.20
CA ASN A 1 12.71 -6.94 -8.13
C ASN A 1 13.30 -6.59 -9.50
N ARG A 2 14.36 -7.27 -9.96
CA ARG A 2 15.04 -6.90 -11.23
C ARG A 2 14.12 -6.92 -12.45
N SER A 3 13.10 -7.77 -12.48
CA SER A 3 12.15 -7.81 -13.60
C SER A 3 11.28 -6.55 -13.69
N GLN A 4 10.98 -5.91 -12.55
CA GLN A 4 10.21 -4.67 -12.52
C GLN A 4 11.04 -3.46 -12.93
N ALA A 5 12.36 -3.46 -12.72
CA ALA A 5 13.23 -2.34 -13.10
C ALA A 5 13.18 -2.06 -14.62
N VAL A 6 13.16 -3.11 -15.44
CA VAL A 6 13.05 -2.99 -16.90
C VAL A 6 11.71 -2.36 -17.30
N LEU A 7 10.62 -2.78 -16.67
CA LEU A 7 9.29 -2.19 -16.90
C LEU A 7 9.29 -0.72 -16.46
N LEU A 8 9.82 -0.43 -15.28
CA LEU A 8 9.91 0.93 -14.72
C LEU A 8 10.66 1.87 -15.67
N GLU A 9 11.81 1.45 -16.20
CA GLU A 9 12.56 2.22 -17.19
C GLU A 9 11.76 2.53 -18.47
N SER A 10 10.85 1.63 -18.86
CA SER A 10 10.03 1.80 -20.07
C SER A 10 8.84 2.76 -19.87
N ILE A 11 8.32 2.87 -18.65
CA ILE A 11 7.14 3.68 -18.31
C ILE A 11 7.49 5.00 -17.61
N MET A 12 8.73 5.13 -17.11
CA MET A 12 9.17 6.31 -16.39
C MET A 12 9.11 7.56 -17.26
N HIS A 13 8.63 8.66 -16.67
CA HIS A 13 8.65 9.95 -17.32
C HIS A 13 10.10 10.37 -17.61
N ARG A 14 10.34 10.89 -18.82
CA ARG A 14 11.70 11.20 -19.33
C ARG A 14 12.48 12.21 -18.49
N SER A 15 11.81 12.97 -17.63
CA SER A 15 12.44 13.92 -16.72
C SER A 15 13.10 13.26 -15.50
N VAL A 16 12.78 12.00 -15.21
CA VAL A 16 13.35 11.27 -14.07
C VAL A 16 14.64 10.61 -14.52
N SER A 17 15.76 10.97 -13.86
CA SER A 17 17.06 10.37 -14.12
C SER A 17 17.04 8.87 -13.78
N LYS A 18 17.68 8.05 -14.62
CA LYS A 18 17.89 6.62 -14.31
C LYS A 18 18.69 6.40 -13.03
N LEU A 19 19.53 7.37 -12.65
CA LEU A 19 20.28 7.34 -11.39
C LEU A 19 19.37 7.39 -10.15
N ASN A 20 18.09 7.77 -10.31
CA ASN A 20 17.10 7.79 -9.22
C ASN A 20 16.35 6.46 -9.09
N ILE A 21 16.72 5.44 -9.89
CA ILE A 21 16.12 4.10 -9.81
C ILE A 21 16.96 3.26 -8.85
N LEU A 22 16.42 2.97 -7.67
CA LEU A 22 17.04 2.07 -6.71
C LEU A 22 16.60 0.63 -6.99
N ILE A 23 17.55 -0.22 -7.39
CA ILE A 23 17.24 -1.60 -7.79
C ILE A 23 17.37 -2.55 -6.60
N GLU A 24 16.25 -3.15 -6.19
CA GLU A 24 16.23 -4.18 -5.17
C GLU A 24 16.49 -5.58 -5.76
N PRO A 25 17.52 -6.32 -5.29
CA PRO A 25 17.85 -7.64 -5.81
C PRO A 25 16.95 -8.76 -5.27
N ALA A 26 16.21 -8.52 -4.18
CA ALA A 26 15.27 -9.46 -3.58
C ALA A 26 14.10 -8.69 -2.95
N ALA A 27 12.89 -9.26 -2.98
CA ALA A 27 11.74 -8.67 -2.29
C ALA A 27 11.92 -8.81 -0.77
N ARG A 28 11.91 -7.67 -0.06
CA ARG A 28 12.06 -7.61 1.42
C ARG A 28 10.99 -6.76 2.09
N ASN A 29 9.84 -6.58 1.41
CA ASN A 29 8.70 -5.77 1.85
C ASN A 29 9.12 -4.29 2.05
N THR A 30 8.22 -3.44 2.55
CA THR A 30 8.38 -1.98 2.45
C THR A 30 9.45 -1.38 3.35
N ALA A 31 9.77 -1.99 4.49
CA ALA A 31 10.74 -1.40 5.42
C ALA A 31 12.15 -1.31 4.82
N ALA A 32 12.59 -2.35 4.10
CA ALA A 32 13.91 -2.38 3.48
C ALA A 32 14.02 -1.37 2.32
N SER A 33 12.99 -1.27 1.47
CA SER A 33 13.00 -0.32 0.34
C SER A 33 12.96 1.13 0.83
N ILE A 34 12.16 1.42 1.86
CA ILE A 34 12.08 2.75 2.47
C ILE A 34 13.41 3.14 3.12
N LEU A 35 14.03 2.26 3.92
CA LEU A 35 15.33 2.60 4.51
C LEU A 35 16.40 2.82 3.44
N PHE A 36 16.40 1.99 2.39
CA PHE A 36 17.38 2.13 1.31
C PHE A 36 17.22 3.48 0.60
N ALA A 37 15.98 3.89 0.32
CA ALA A 37 15.70 5.21 -0.22
C ALA A 37 16.06 6.35 0.74
N ALA A 38 15.75 6.23 2.03
CA ALA A 38 16.06 7.25 3.03
C ALA A 38 17.57 7.48 3.17
N LEU A 39 18.37 6.41 3.25
CA LEU A 39 19.84 6.50 3.31
C LEU A 39 20.42 7.07 2.01
N SER A 40 19.88 6.72 0.86
CA SER A 40 20.30 7.28 -0.43
C SER A 40 20.01 8.78 -0.52
N ILE A 41 18.82 9.21 -0.12
CA ILE A 41 18.46 10.63 -0.08
C ILE A 41 19.37 11.37 0.90
N GLU A 42 19.57 10.85 2.12
CA GLU A 42 20.45 11.46 3.12
C GLU A 42 21.89 11.61 2.60
N LYS A 43 22.41 10.59 1.90
CA LYS A 43 23.77 10.59 1.33
C LYS A 43 23.98 11.68 0.28
N PHE A 44 23.01 11.84 -0.64
CA PHE A 44 23.16 12.73 -1.80
C PHE A 44 22.59 14.13 -1.57
N HIS A 45 21.65 14.28 -0.65
CA HIS A 45 20.89 15.52 -0.46
C HIS A 45 20.84 16.01 1.00
N GLY A 46 21.37 15.24 1.96
CA GLY A 46 21.29 15.56 3.39
C GLY A 46 19.89 15.32 3.96
N ASP A 47 19.61 15.90 5.13
CA ASP A 47 18.29 15.77 5.75
C ASP A 47 17.23 16.44 4.87
N SER A 48 16.33 15.63 4.32
CA SER A 48 15.40 16.03 3.28
C SER A 48 14.01 15.52 3.61
N LEU A 49 12.99 16.21 3.12
CA LEU A 49 11.63 15.69 3.15
C LEU A 49 11.51 14.54 2.14
N MET A 50 10.92 13.44 2.59
CA MET A 50 10.70 12.22 1.82
C MET A 50 9.21 11.88 1.83
N ALA A 51 8.64 11.71 0.63
CA ALA A 51 7.29 11.18 0.45
C ALA A 51 7.38 9.76 -0.13
N VAL A 52 6.71 8.81 0.53
CA VAL A 52 6.57 7.43 0.12
C VAL A 52 5.17 7.25 -0.43
N LEU A 53 5.08 6.92 -1.72
CA LEU A 53 3.83 6.78 -2.46
C LEU A 53 3.84 5.43 -3.19
N PRO A 54 2.88 4.51 -2.91
CA PRO A 54 2.75 3.30 -3.69
C PRO A 54 2.35 3.62 -5.14
N SER A 55 2.92 2.87 -6.09
CA SER A 55 2.80 3.13 -7.52
C SER A 55 1.53 2.59 -8.17
N ASP A 56 0.76 1.79 -7.43
CA ASP A 56 -0.40 1.00 -7.87
C ASP A 56 -1.73 1.50 -7.28
N HIS A 57 -1.75 2.72 -6.76
CA HIS A 57 -2.99 3.37 -6.33
C HIS A 57 -3.69 4.10 -7.48
N TYR A 58 -5.02 4.16 -7.38
CA TYR A 58 -5.86 5.00 -8.22
C TYR A 58 -6.37 6.21 -7.43
N ILE A 59 -6.23 7.39 -8.01
CA ILE A 59 -6.65 8.67 -7.42
C ILE A 59 -7.58 9.36 -8.43
N THR A 60 -8.81 9.69 -8.02
CA THR A 60 -9.79 10.31 -8.92
C THR A 60 -9.71 11.83 -8.94
N ASP A 61 -9.37 12.46 -7.81
CA ASP A 61 -9.26 13.92 -7.67
C ASP A 61 -7.81 14.31 -7.39
N GLU A 62 -7.06 14.55 -8.46
CA GLU A 62 -5.64 14.88 -8.37
C GLU A 62 -5.38 16.25 -7.71
N GLU A 63 -6.33 17.20 -7.78
CA GLU A 63 -6.18 18.51 -7.15
C GLU A 63 -6.27 18.40 -5.64
N GLN A 64 -7.29 17.70 -5.12
CA GLN A 64 -7.42 17.45 -3.68
C GLN A 64 -6.29 16.58 -3.15
N PHE A 65 -5.80 15.62 -3.95
CA PHE A 65 -4.61 14.84 -3.58
C PHE A 65 -3.38 15.73 -3.41
N ARG A 66 -3.09 16.60 -4.39
CA ARG A 66 -1.95 17.52 -4.31
C ARG A 66 -2.05 18.47 -3.10
N LEU A 67 -3.24 19.00 -2.82
CA LEU A 67 -3.48 19.83 -1.63
C LEU A 67 -3.22 19.06 -0.33
N THR A 68 -3.69 17.82 -0.25
CA THR A 68 -3.46 16.96 0.93
C THR A 68 -1.99 16.61 1.10
N LEU A 69 -1.29 16.32 0.00
CA LEU A 69 0.14 15.99 0.03
C LEU A 69 1.00 17.19 0.43
N ASP A 70 0.69 18.39 -0.07
CA ASP A 70 1.39 19.63 0.31
C ASP A 70 1.23 19.95 1.80
N GLU A 71 0.02 19.75 2.33
CA GLU A 71 -0.22 19.88 3.76
C GLU A 71 0.54 18.82 4.58
N ALA A 72 0.54 17.56 4.12
CA ALA A 72 1.30 16.51 4.79
C ALA A 72 2.81 16.81 4.83
N CYS A 73 3.34 17.37 3.74
CA CYS A 73 4.70 17.86 3.65
C CYS A 73 4.98 18.97 4.66
N THR A 74 4.08 19.95 4.77
CA THR A 74 4.18 21.06 5.72
C THR A 74 4.20 20.54 7.17
N VAL A 75 3.25 19.68 7.53
CA VAL A 75 3.17 19.08 8.87
C VAL A 75 4.45 18.30 9.22
N ALA A 76 4.96 17.48 8.29
CA ALA A 76 6.19 16.72 8.50
C ALA A 76 7.42 17.63 8.70
N MET A 77 7.49 18.76 8.00
CA MET A 77 8.58 19.72 8.13
C MET A 77 8.55 20.45 9.49
N GLU A 78 7.37 20.78 9.99
CA GLU A 78 7.19 21.61 11.19
C GLU A 78 7.21 20.81 12.50
N THR A 79 6.81 19.53 12.47
CA THR A 79 6.56 18.75 13.69
C THR A 79 7.56 17.62 13.94
N ASP A 80 8.43 17.30 12.97
CA ASP A 80 9.33 16.14 13.01
C ASP A 80 8.63 14.79 13.27
N LYS A 81 7.31 14.72 13.05
CA LYS A 81 6.51 13.50 13.18
C LYS A 81 6.48 12.70 11.87
N ILE A 82 6.17 11.42 11.99
CA ILE A 82 5.77 10.60 10.84
C ILE A 82 4.35 11.00 10.47
N VAL A 83 4.16 11.41 9.21
CA VAL A 83 2.86 11.78 8.68
C VAL A 83 2.35 10.67 7.78
N THR A 84 1.09 10.28 7.94
CA THR A 84 0.39 9.39 7.01
C THR A 84 -0.89 10.05 6.49
N ILE A 85 -1.41 9.55 5.38
CA ILE A 85 -2.68 9.98 4.81
C ILE A 85 -3.71 8.86 5.04
N GLY A 86 -4.77 9.19 5.77
CA GLY A 86 -5.87 8.29 6.04
C GLY A 86 -7.06 8.59 5.13
N ILE A 87 -7.72 7.55 4.62
CA ILE A 87 -8.90 7.68 3.74
C ILE A 87 -10.15 7.33 4.53
N LYS A 88 -11.22 8.13 4.40
CA LYS A 88 -12.48 7.83 5.07
C LYS A 88 -13.05 6.49 4.58
N PRO A 89 -13.27 5.50 5.47
CA PRO A 89 -13.84 4.22 5.08
C PRO A 89 -15.27 4.39 4.58
N THR A 90 -15.59 3.75 3.45
CA THR A 90 -16.94 3.70 2.88
C THR A 90 -17.59 2.33 3.01
N PHE A 91 -16.80 1.30 3.34
CA PHE A 91 -17.25 -0.07 3.60
C PHE A 91 -16.28 -0.76 4.58
N PRO A 92 -16.63 -1.92 5.19
CA PRO A 92 -15.76 -2.61 6.14
C PRO A 92 -14.73 -3.50 5.42
N SER A 93 -13.74 -2.88 4.78
CA SER A 93 -12.63 -3.61 4.12
C SER A 93 -11.86 -4.48 5.12
N THR A 94 -11.54 -5.70 4.75
CA THR A 94 -10.57 -6.54 5.47
C THR A 94 -9.20 -6.56 4.78
N GLY A 95 -9.09 -5.87 3.64
CA GLY A 95 -7.86 -5.78 2.86
C GLY A 95 -6.97 -4.61 3.22
N TYR A 96 -7.50 -3.63 3.94
CA TYR A 96 -6.79 -2.40 4.31
C TYR A 96 -6.37 -2.40 5.77
N GLY A 97 -5.26 -1.71 6.06
CA GLY A 97 -4.98 -1.24 7.40
C GLY A 97 -5.95 -0.14 7.82
N TYR A 98 -6.17 0.00 9.12
CA TYR A 98 -7.00 1.03 9.72
C TYR A 98 -6.16 1.85 10.70
N ILE A 99 -6.45 3.14 10.77
CA ILE A 99 -5.78 4.13 11.63
C ILE A 99 -6.84 4.66 12.59
N ALA A 100 -6.72 4.31 13.87
CA ALA A 100 -7.49 4.96 14.92
C ALA A 100 -6.90 6.36 15.16
N PHE A 101 -7.74 7.38 15.24
CA PHE A 101 -7.29 8.75 15.45
C PHE A 101 -8.10 9.45 16.54
N ASP A 102 -7.49 10.44 17.17
CA ASP A 102 -8.16 11.25 18.18
C ASP A 102 -9.25 12.12 17.55
N LYS A 103 -10.43 12.20 18.18
CA LYS A 103 -11.56 12.96 17.61
C LYS A 103 -11.29 14.45 17.43
N LYS A 104 -10.36 15.01 18.23
CA LYS A 104 -10.03 16.43 18.19
C LYS A 104 -8.85 16.65 17.24
N PRO A 105 -9.01 17.41 16.17
CA PRO A 105 -7.90 17.71 15.27
C PRO A 105 -6.86 18.61 15.97
N ILE A 106 -5.59 18.38 15.65
CA ILE A 106 -4.46 19.26 16.00
C ILE A 106 -4.50 20.50 15.11
N ALA A 107 -4.82 20.30 13.82
CA ALA A 107 -5.04 21.34 12.83
C ALA A 107 -6.23 20.96 11.94
N SER A 108 -6.98 21.95 11.43
CA SER A 108 -8.21 21.70 10.65
C SER A 108 -8.24 22.35 9.27
N ASN A 109 -7.27 23.21 8.96
CA ASN A 109 -7.15 23.90 7.68
C ASN A 109 -5.71 23.81 7.20
N PRO A 110 -5.44 23.54 5.91
CA PRO A 110 -6.40 23.21 4.85
C PRO A 110 -7.00 21.80 4.97
N VAL A 111 -6.31 20.87 5.64
CA VAL A 111 -6.76 19.49 5.86
C VAL A 111 -6.74 19.16 7.35
N ALA A 112 -7.67 18.32 7.81
CA ALA A 112 -7.70 17.92 9.21
C ALA A 112 -6.57 16.94 9.54
N VAL A 113 -5.78 17.30 10.56
CA VAL A 113 -4.65 16.54 11.09
C VAL A 113 -5.00 16.03 12.49
N TYR A 114 -4.75 14.76 12.75
CA TYR A 114 -5.05 14.11 14.02
C TYR A 114 -3.84 13.33 14.53
N ASP A 115 -3.69 13.22 15.86
CA ASP A 115 -2.77 12.25 16.44
C ASP A 115 -3.31 10.84 16.20
N VAL A 116 -2.41 9.92 15.87
CA VAL A 116 -2.75 8.51 15.70
C VAL A 116 -2.75 7.83 17.06
N ALA A 117 -3.86 7.16 17.38
CA ALA A 117 -3.99 6.38 18.61
C ALA A 117 -3.48 4.94 18.42
N GLU A 118 -3.74 4.34 17.26
CA GLU A 118 -3.38 2.95 16.96
C GLU A 118 -3.41 2.68 15.45
N PHE A 119 -2.49 1.85 14.97
CA PHE A 119 -2.58 1.21 13.67
C PHE A 119 -3.09 -0.22 13.82
N VAL A 120 -4.03 -0.61 12.98
CA VAL A 120 -4.58 -1.97 12.93
C VAL A 120 -4.49 -2.50 11.52
N GLU A 121 -3.56 -3.43 11.26
CA GLU A 121 -3.43 -4.03 9.94
C GLU A 121 -4.47 -5.13 9.69
N LYS A 122 -5.24 -4.99 8.60
CA LYS A 122 -6.14 -6.02 8.04
C LYS A 122 -7.02 -6.74 9.07
N PRO A 123 -7.96 -6.01 9.71
CA PRO A 123 -8.87 -6.61 10.67
C PRO A 123 -9.81 -7.64 10.03
N ASN A 124 -10.38 -8.51 10.86
CA ASN A 124 -11.50 -9.34 10.42
C ASN A 124 -12.75 -8.49 10.13
N PHE A 125 -13.69 -9.04 9.36
CA PHE A 125 -14.88 -8.32 8.89
C PHE A 125 -15.72 -7.71 10.03
N GLN A 126 -15.88 -8.42 11.15
CA GLN A 126 -16.63 -7.93 12.31
C GLN A 126 -15.99 -6.68 12.92
N LYS A 127 -14.66 -6.69 13.08
CA LYS A 127 -13.90 -5.51 13.54
C LYS A 127 -13.99 -4.36 12.55
N ALA A 128 -13.81 -4.64 11.25
CA ALA A 128 -13.91 -3.63 10.19
C ALA A 128 -15.29 -2.94 10.19
N GLN A 129 -16.37 -3.69 10.42
CA GLN A 129 -17.73 -3.15 10.57
C GLN A 129 -17.87 -2.26 11.81
N GLY A 130 -17.26 -2.65 12.93
CA GLY A 130 -17.16 -1.82 14.13
C GLY A 130 -16.41 -0.51 13.88
N TYR A 131 -15.28 -0.58 13.18
CA TYR A 131 -14.46 0.59 12.83
C TYR A 131 -15.23 1.58 11.96
N LEU A 132 -15.87 1.09 10.89
CA LEU A 132 -16.72 1.90 10.02
C LEU A 132 -17.86 2.57 10.82
N SER A 133 -18.55 1.81 11.68
CA SER A 133 -19.68 2.32 12.46
C SER A 133 -19.26 3.36 13.51
N SER A 134 -18.04 3.25 14.05
CA SER A 134 -17.53 4.16 15.09
C SER A 134 -17.20 5.56 14.56
N GLY A 135 -16.85 5.67 13.28
CA GLY A 135 -16.39 6.92 12.66
C GLY A 135 -15.01 7.41 13.12
N ASN A 136 -14.29 6.66 13.97
CA ASN A 136 -12.99 7.06 14.55
C ASN A 136 -11.81 6.35 13.89
N TYR A 137 -12.01 5.79 12.70
CA TYR A 137 -10.96 5.13 11.94
C TYR A 137 -10.90 5.64 10.51
N LEU A 138 -9.68 5.76 10.00
CA LEU A 138 -9.38 5.95 8.59
C LEU A 138 -8.75 4.67 8.02
N TRP A 139 -8.88 4.41 6.73
CA TRP A 139 -8.04 3.43 6.06
C TRP A 139 -6.62 3.97 5.95
N ASN A 140 -5.63 3.14 6.24
CA ASN A 140 -4.24 3.42 5.94
C ASN A 140 -4.05 3.38 4.42
N SER A 141 -3.72 4.52 3.82
CA SER A 141 -3.47 4.57 2.38
C SER A 141 -2.11 4.01 1.97
N GLY A 142 -1.22 3.68 2.91
CA GLY A 142 0.17 3.29 2.60
C GLY A 142 1.04 4.44 2.10
N MET A 143 0.54 5.68 2.17
CA MET A 143 1.32 6.89 1.87
C MET A 143 1.88 7.50 3.15
N PHE A 144 3.16 7.83 3.10
CA PHE A 144 3.88 8.35 4.26
C PHE A 144 4.80 9.51 3.90
N ILE A 145 4.92 10.47 4.81
CA ILE A 145 5.70 11.68 4.62
C ILE A 145 6.48 11.97 5.91
N TRP A 146 7.78 12.22 5.80
CA TRP A 146 8.67 12.49 6.93
C TRP A 146 9.99 13.11 6.46
N LYS A 147 10.78 13.64 7.39
CA LYS A 147 12.21 13.91 7.13
C LYS A 147 13.01 12.61 7.11
N THR A 148 14.08 12.56 6.32
CA THR A 148 14.97 11.38 6.28
C THR A 148 15.60 11.11 7.64
N SER A 149 15.99 12.15 8.38
CA SER A 149 16.49 12.03 9.76
C SER A 149 15.50 11.32 10.69
N VAL A 150 14.23 11.76 10.68
CA VAL A 150 13.14 11.22 11.50
C VAL A 150 12.93 9.73 11.25
N ILE A 151 12.80 9.32 9.98
CA ILE A 151 12.55 7.92 9.68
C ILE A 151 13.77 7.05 9.99
N ILE A 152 14.99 7.54 9.74
CA ILE A 152 16.23 6.82 10.03
C ILE A 152 16.39 6.60 11.54
N ASP A 153 16.04 7.59 12.37
CA ASP A 153 16.04 7.44 13.83
C ASP A 153 15.00 6.43 14.32
N ASN A 154 13.82 6.39 13.68
CA ASN A 154 12.82 5.36 13.92
C ASN A 154 13.36 3.95 13.54
N PHE A 155 14.09 3.81 12.44
CA PHE A 155 14.77 2.55 12.10
C PHE A 155 15.81 2.15 13.15
N LYS A 156 16.62 3.10 13.65
CA LYS A 156 17.58 2.84 14.73
C LYS A 156 16.88 2.35 16.01
N ARG A 157 15.72 2.91 16.34
CA ARG A 157 14.94 2.55 17.54
C ARG A 157 14.21 1.22 17.40
N TYR A 158 13.43 1.04 16.34
CA TYR A 158 12.48 -0.06 16.23
C TYR A 158 12.98 -1.25 15.40
N LEU A 159 13.86 -1.01 14.42
CA LEU A 159 14.46 -2.03 13.54
C LEU A 159 16.00 -1.94 13.50
N PRO A 160 16.71 -1.90 14.65
CA PRO A 160 18.16 -1.64 14.71
C PRO A 160 18.98 -2.66 13.92
N ARG A 161 18.51 -3.91 13.82
CA ARG A 161 19.18 -4.94 13.03
C ARG A 161 19.13 -4.62 11.54
N LEU A 162 17.94 -4.29 11.02
CA LEU A 162 17.76 -3.93 9.62
C LEU A 162 18.61 -2.69 9.28
N TYR A 163 18.57 -1.66 10.14
CA TYR A 163 19.41 -0.46 9.99
C TYR A 163 20.90 -0.79 9.92
N LYS A 164 21.44 -1.51 10.91
CA LYS A 164 22.87 -1.84 10.97
C LYS A 164 23.33 -2.73 9.82
N THR A 165 22.48 -3.65 9.38
CA THR A 165 22.80 -4.53 8.23
C THR A 165 22.82 -3.74 6.92
N MET A 166 21.95 -2.75 6.76
CA MET A 166 21.88 -1.93 5.53
C MET A 166 22.94 -0.82 5.48
N LEU A 167 23.40 -0.31 6.64
CA LEU A 167 24.32 0.83 6.72
C LEU A 167 25.54 0.75 5.78
N PRO A 168 26.23 -0.40 5.61
CA PRO A 168 27.37 -0.49 4.69
C PRO A 168 27.00 -0.17 3.25
N ILE A 169 25.76 -0.40 2.79
CA ILE A 169 25.33 -0.02 1.44
C ILE A 169 25.53 1.49 1.23
N SER A 170 25.21 2.31 2.23
CA SER A 170 25.30 3.78 2.15
C SER A 170 26.73 4.29 1.91
N ASP A 171 27.75 3.54 2.30
CA ASP A 171 29.16 3.92 2.11
C ASP A 171 29.60 3.75 0.65
N TYR A 172 28.97 2.83 -0.08
CA TYR A 172 29.29 2.48 -1.46
C TYR A 172 28.32 3.08 -2.49
N LEU A 173 27.29 3.81 -2.07
CA LEU A 173 26.40 4.54 -2.98
C LEU A 173 27.19 5.52 -3.87
N GLY A 174 26.95 5.46 -5.17
CA GLY A 174 27.63 6.26 -6.20
C GLY A 174 29.02 5.75 -6.58
N THR A 175 29.44 4.58 -6.10
CA THR A 175 30.75 3.97 -6.40
C THR A 175 30.62 2.80 -7.37
N GLU A 176 31.74 2.35 -7.94
CA GLU A 176 31.77 1.17 -8.82
C GLU A 176 31.36 -0.13 -8.10
N GLN A 177 31.47 -0.18 -6.77
CA GLN A 177 31.12 -1.34 -5.95
C GLN A 177 29.67 -1.34 -5.46
N GLU A 178 28.87 -0.31 -5.77
CA GLU A 178 27.50 -0.15 -5.28
C GLU A 178 26.65 -1.42 -5.51
N GLU A 179 26.61 -1.89 -6.76
CA GLU A 179 25.80 -3.03 -7.15
C GLU A 179 26.26 -4.32 -6.44
N GLU A 180 27.57 -4.55 -6.31
CA GLU A 180 28.11 -5.74 -5.65
C GLU A 180 27.65 -5.79 -4.18
N ILE A 181 27.77 -4.67 -3.47
CA ILE A 181 27.46 -4.58 -2.05
C ILE A 181 25.94 -4.71 -1.82
N ILE A 182 25.11 -4.07 -2.65
CA ILE A 182 23.65 -4.24 -2.59
C ILE A 182 23.26 -5.70 -2.79
N ASN A 183 23.78 -6.36 -3.83
CA ASN A 183 23.47 -7.77 -4.12
C ASN A 183 23.91 -8.71 -2.98
N LYS A 184 24.98 -8.37 -2.27
CA LYS A 184 25.46 -9.15 -1.13
C LYS A 184 24.60 -8.95 0.13
N ILE A 185 24.24 -7.71 0.45
CA ILE A 185 23.61 -7.35 1.73
C ILE A 185 22.10 -7.48 1.66
N TYR A 186 21.47 -6.92 0.63
CA TYR A 186 20.03 -6.73 0.57
C TYR A 186 19.22 -8.04 0.70
N PRO A 187 19.64 -9.18 0.07
CA PRO A 187 18.95 -10.45 0.26
C PRO A 187 18.99 -10.98 1.70
N THR A 188 19.90 -10.51 2.56
CA THR A 188 20.01 -10.97 3.96
C THR A 188 19.11 -10.19 4.93
N LEU A 189 18.47 -9.11 4.44
CA LEU A 189 17.63 -8.25 5.27
C LEU A 189 16.38 -8.98 5.77
N GLN A 190 15.87 -8.49 6.89
CA GLN A 190 14.58 -8.92 7.41
C GLN A 190 13.47 -8.55 6.42
N ASN A 191 12.56 -9.49 6.15
CA ASN A 191 11.37 -9.27 5.32
C ASN A 191 10.22 -8.75 6.21
N ILE A 192 10.01 -7.44 6.29
CA ILE A 192 9.01 -6.81 7.17
C ILE A 192 8.48 -5.51 6.53
N SER A 193 7.20 -5.20 6.73
CA SER A 193 6.63 -3.92 6.28
C SER A 193 6.98 -2.79 7.25
N ILE A 194 6.90 -1.56 6.77
CA ILE A 194 7.07 -0.36 7.59
C ILE A 194 5.97 -0.23 8.65
N ASP A 195 4.75 -0.67 8.30
CA ASP A 195 3.57 -0.64 9.17
C ASP A 195 3.82 -1.45 10.45
N TYR A 196 4.17 -2.72 10.30
CA TYR A 196 4.50 -3.60 11.43
C TYR A 196 5.83 -3.23 12.11
N GLY A 197 6.82 -2.82 11.31
CA GLY A 197 8.17 -2.61 11.80
C GLY A 197 8.32 -1.35 12.66
N ILE A 198 7.58 -0.29 12.32
CA ILE A 198 7.73 1.05 12.88
C ILE A 198 6.37 1.65 13.26
N LEU A 199 5.41 1.74 12.35
CA LEU A 199 4.21 2.58 12.56
C LEU A 199 3.32 2.08 13.70
N GLU A 200 3.11 0.77 13.84
CA GLU A 200 2.36 0.19 14.97
C GLU A 200 3.05 0.40 16.33
N ARG A 201 4.32 0.79 16.34
CA ARG A 201 5.16 0.91 17.54
C ARG A 201 5.57 2.34 17.86
N SER A 202 5.33 3.27 16.95
CA SER A 202 5.70 4.67 17.10
C SER A 202 4.55 5.48 17.69
N ASP A 203 4.86 6.32 18.67
CA ASP A 203 3.98 7.29 19.30
C ASP A 203 4.03 8.67 18.63
N GLU A 204 4.90 8.84 17.64
CA GLU A 204 5.16 10.11 16.94
C GLU A 204 4.55 10.11 15.54
N VAL A 205 3.28 9.68 15.44
CA VAL A 205 2.56 9.56 14.17
C VAL A 205 1.31 10.43 14.14
N VAL A 206 1.12 11.17 13.05
CA VAL A 206 -0.10 11.94 12.76
C VAL A 206 -0.70 11.52 11.43
N VAL A 207 -2.01 11.68 11.31
CA VAL A 207 -2.78 11.33 10.11
C VAL A 207 -3.52 12.54 9.56
N LEU A 208 -3.41 12.76 8.25
CA LEU A 208 -4.27 13.67 7.51
C LEU A 208 -5.49 12.93 6.96
N SER A 209 -6.67 13.50 7.10
CA SER A 209 -7.89 12.93 6.52
C SER A 209 -8.06 13.32 5.06
N GLY A 210 -7.63 12.43 4.15
CA GLY A 210 -7.67 12.62 2.71
C GLY A 210 -9.06 12.37 2.10
N GLN A 211 -9.48 13.28 1.21
CA GLN A 211 -10.76 13.21 0.49
C GLN A 211 -10.57 13.46 -1.01
N PHE A 212 -9.89 12.54 -1.70
CA PHE A 212 -9.54 12.69 -3.13
C PHE A 212 -9.93 11.49 -3.99
N GLY A 213 -10.78 10.61 -3.45
CA GLY A 213 -11.19 9.36 -4.10
C GLY A 213 -10.00 8.46 -4.38
N TRP A 214 -9.63 7.67 -3.37
CA TRP A 214 -8.48 6.77 -3.39
C TRP A 214 -8.94 5.32 -3.52
N ASN A 215 -8.16 4.52 -4.23
CA ASN A 215 -8.29 3.08 -4.22
C ASN A 215 -6.94 2.37 -4.36
N ASP A 216 -6.76 1.28 -3.63
CA ASP A 216 -5.69 0.33 -3.85
C ASP A 216 -6.15 -0.72 -4.87
N ILE A 217 -5.62 -0.61 -6.09
CA ILE A 217 -5.99 -1.44 -7.25
C ILE A 217 -5.71 -2.94 -6.99
N GLY A 218 -4.96 -3.28 -5.94
CA GLY A 218 -4.69 -4.65 -5.51
C GLY A 218 -5.84 -5.37 -4.77
N SER A 219 -6.94 -4.69 -4.43
CA SER A 219 -8.07 -5.31 -3.75
C SER A 219 -9.27 -5.56 -4.68
N TRP A 220 -10.01 -6.66 -4.48
CA TRP A 220 -11.30 -6.87 -5.16
C TRP A 220 -12.31 -5.77 -4.86
N ASP A 221 -12.13 -5.07 -3.73
CA ASP A 221 -12.92 -3.91 -3.36
C ASP A 221 -12.67 -2.71 -4.30
N ALA A 222 -11.54 -2.66 -5.01
CA ALA A 222 -11.25 -1.65 -6.03
C ALA A 222 -12.22 -1.68 -7.20
N LEU A 223 -12.69 -2.88 -7.58
CA LEU A 223 -13.67 -3.00 -8.65
C LEU A 223 -14.98 -2.30 -8.30
N GLY A 224 -15.39 -2.27 -7.03
CA GLY A 224 -16.62 -1.58 -6.61
C GLY A 224 -16.55 -0.06 -6.68
N ALA A 225 -15.34 0.51 -6.63
CA ALA A 225 -15.16 1.94 -6.83
C ALA A 225 -15.12 2.34 -8.31
N ILE A 226 -14.69 1.43 -9.18
CA ILE A 226 -14.60 1.66 -10.63
C ILE A 226 -15.92 1.31 -11.32
N PHE A 227 -16.59 0.25 -10.88
CA PHE A 227 -17.82 -0.27 -11.46
C PHE A 227 -18.93 -0.23 -10.39
N PRO A 228 -19.95 0.62 -10.57
CA PRO A 228 -21.05 0.70 -9.61
C PRO A 228 -21.83 -0.63 -9.57
N PRO A 229 -22.31 -1.03 -8.38
CA PRO A 229 -23.11 -2.24 -8.25
C PRO A 229 -24.47 -2.11 -8.94
N ASP A 230 -25.02 -3.24 -9.40
CA ASP A 230 -26.40 -3.35 -9.89
C ASP A 230 -27.44 -3.33 -8.75
N GLU A 231 -28.74 -3.45 -9.10
CA GLU A 231 -29.84 -3.46 -8.12
C GLU A 231 -29.78 -4.62 -7.11
N SER A 232 -29.04 -5.69 -7.43
CA SER A 232 -28.83 -6.85 -6.57
C SER A 232 -27.49 -6.80 -5.81
N GLY A 233 -26.79 -5.67 -5.88
CA GLY A 233 -25.50 -5.45 -5.22
C GLY A 233 -24.31 -6.10 -5.93
N ASN A 234 -24.48 -6.58 -7.17
CA ASN A 234 -23.41 -7.23 -7.91
C ASN A 234 -22.53 -6.19 -8.63
N ILE A 235 -21.23 -6.42 -8.65
CA ILE A 235 -20.28 -5.67 -9.47
C ILE A 235 -19.91 -6.55 -10.66
N ILE A 236 -20.34 -6.15 -11.86
CA ILE A 236 -20.21 -6.97 -13.07
C ILE A 236 -19.33 -6.26 -14.09
N LYS A 237 -18.17 -6.86 -14.37
CA LYS A 237 -17.31 -6.54 -15.52
C LYS A 237 -17.03 -7.84 -16.28
N ALA A 238 -18.09 -8.41 -16.84
CA ALA A 238 -18.03 -9.63 -17.63
C ALA A 238 -19.26 -9.78 -18.52
N ASN A 239 -19.19 -10.70 -19.49
CA ASN A 239 -20.39 -11.25 -20.11
C ASN A 239 -21.04 -12.21 -19.10
N HIS A 240 -22.06 -11.75 -18.38
CA HIS A 240 -22.66 -12.47 -17.25
C HIS A 240 -24.18 -12.67 -17.40
N MET A 241 -24.67 -13.82 -16.95
CA MET A 241 -26.11 -14.09 -16.79
C MET A 241 -26.38 -14.83 -15.48
N GLY A 242 -27.10 -14.20 -14.56
CA GLY A 242 -27.36 -14.73 -13.23
C GLY A 242 -28.84 -14.94 -12.93
N ILE A 243 -29.19 -16.03 -12.24
CA ILE A 243 -30.50 -16.23 -11.59
C ILE A 243 -30.29 -16.22 -10.08
N GLY A 244 -30.86 -15.23 -9.39
CA GLY A 244 -30.69 -15.09 -7.95
C GLY A 244 -29.24 -14.88 -7.53
N THR A 245 -28.47 -14.11 -8.31
CA THR A 245 -27.10 -13.71 -7.97
C THR A 245 -27.10 -12.39 -7.23
N ARG A 246 -26.49 -12.33 -6.06
CA ARG A 246 -26.52 -11.16 -5.17
C ARG A 246 -25.14 -10.87 -4.58
N ASN A 247 -24.88 -9.60 -4.28
CA ASN A 247 -23.70 -9.13 -3.55
C ASN A 247 -22.34 -9.69 -4.05
N SER A 248 -22.26 -10.05 -5.33
CA SER A 248 -21.14 -10.80 -5.90
C SER A 248 -20.32 -9.95 -6.88
N ILE A 249 -19.04 -10.28 -7.02
CA ILE A 249 -18.14 -9.65 -7.99
C ILE A 249 -17.92 -10.64 -9.12
N ILE A 250 -18.29 -10.26 -10.35
CA ILE A 250 -18.12 -11.08 -11.54
C ILE A 250 -17.22 -10.34 -12.53
N TYR A 251 -16.01 -10.86 -12.71
CA TYR A 251 -14.98 -10.28 -13.57
C TYR A 251 -14.56 -11.28 -14.64
N GLY A 252 -14.47 -10.83 -15.88
CA GLY A 252 -13.89 -11.63 -16.96
C GLY A 252 -14.02 -10.96 -18.32
N ASN A 253 -13.05 -11.19 -19.19
CA ASN A 253 -13.00 -10.55 -20.51
C ASN A 253 -13.22 -11.52 -21.68
N GLY A 254 -13.70 -12.74 -21.40
CA GLY A 254 -13.80 -13.82 -22.39
C GLY A 254 -15.18 -14.46 -22.45
N ARG A 255 -15.31 -15.66 -21.87
CA ARG A 255 -16.49 -16.51 -21.99
C ARG A 255 -17.69 -16.00 -21.17
N LEU A 256 -18.89 -16.47 -21.50
CA LEU A 256 -20.09 -16.23 -20.71
C LEU A 256 -19.96 -16.87 -19.32
N ILE A 257 -20.15 -16.09 -18.27
CA ILE A 257 -20.21 -16.56 -16.88
C ILE A 257 -21.68 -16.66 -16.48
N THR A 258 -22.15 -17.85 -16.10
CA THR A 258 -23.53 -18.06 -15.63
C THR A 258 -23.57 -18.47 -14.17
N THR A 259 -24.45 -17.88 -13.38
CA THR A 259 -24.57 -18.16 -11.93
C THR A 259 -26.01 -18.42 -11.53
N ILE A 260 -26.22 -19.34 -10.58
CA ILE A 260 -27.55 -19.62 -10.00
C ILE A 260 -27.41 -19.70 -8.49
N GLY A 261 -28.14 -18.86 -7.76
CA GLY A 261 -28.17 -18.86 -6.28
C GLY A 261 -26.85 -18.46 -5.62
N VAL A 262 -26.02 -17.68 -6.31
CA VAL A 262 -24.72 -17.22 -5.80
C VAL A 262 -24.91 -15.93 -5.00
N ASP A 263 -24.47 -15.92 -3.74
CA ASP A 263 -24.52 -14.73 -2.87
C ASP A 263 -23.17 -14.52 -2.18
N GLY A 264 -22.59 -13.33 -2.37
CA GLY A 264 -21.34 -12.95 -1.71
C GLY A 264 -20.09 -13.66 -2.23
N PHE A 265 -19.98 -13.96 -3.53
CA PHE A 265 -18.79 -14.56 -4.14
C PHE A 265 -18.04 -13.59 -5.05
N ILE A 266 -16.74 -13.84 -5.20
CA ILE A 266 -15.90 -13.31 -6.26
C ILE A 266 -15.71 -14.43 -7.27
N ILE A 267 -16.02 -14.14 -8.53
CA ILE A 267 -15.78 -15.01 -9.69
C ILE A 267 -14.96 -14.20 -10.68
N ALA A 268 -13.71 -14.62 -10.90
CA ALA A 268 -12.78 -13.93 -11.80
C ALA A 268 -12.18 -14.90 -12.82
N ASP A 269 -12.44 -14.66 -14.11
CA ASP A 269 -11.94 -15.44 -15.24
C ASP A 269 -10.96 -14.61 -16.08
N THR A 270 -9.68 -14.96 -16.04
CA THR A 270 -8.59 -14.32 -16.81
C THR A 270 -8.26 -15.08 -18.11
N GLY A 271 -9.03 -16.12 -18.44
CA GLY A 271 -8.87 -16.95 -19.64
C GLY A 271 -7.95 -18.16 -19.40
N ASP A 272 -6.83 -17.95 -18.74
CA ASP A 272 -5.86 -18.96 -18.30
C ASP A 272 -6.20 -19.55 -16.91
N ALA A 273 -6.85 -18.78 -16.04
CA ALA A 273 -7.25 -19.19 -14.71
C ALA A 273 -8.67 -18.71 -14.35
N LEU A 274 -9.30 -19.43 -13.42
CA LEU A 274 -10.59 -19.09 -12.82
C LEU A 274 -10.45 -19.11 -11.30
N LEU A 275 -10.72 -17.97 -10.67
CA LEU A 275 -10.85 -17.85 -9.23
C LEU A 275 -12.33 -17.82 -8.85
N ILE A 276 -12.72 -18.67 -7.90
CA ILE A 276 -14.01 -18.60 -7.23
C ILE A 276 -13.74 -18.63 -5.73
N CYS A 277 -14.10 -17.55 -5.03
CA CYS A 277 -14.00 -17.53 -3.57
C CYS A 277 -15.13 -16.71 -2.93
N PRO A 278 -15.54 -17.04 -1.70
CA PRO A 278 -16.36 -16.13 -0.91
C PRO A 278 -15.67 -14.77 -0.77
N LYS A 279 -16.46 -13.68 -0.84
CA LYS A 279 -15.94 -12.31 -0.76
C LYS A 279 -15.21 -12.04 0.56
N ASP A 280 -15.66 -12.65 1.66
CA ASP A 280 -15.02 -12.58 2.99
C ASP A 280 -13.68 -13.36 3.08
N LYS A 281 -13.37 -14.18 2.07
CA LYS A 281 -12.10 -14.93 1.92
C LYS A 281 -11.22 -14.39 0.81
N ALA A 282 -11.52 -13.22 0.26
CA ALA A 282 -10.75 -12.58 -0.81
C ALA A 282 -9.24 -12.48 -0.50
N GLN A 283 -8.86 -12.28 0.77
CA GLN A 283 -7.45 -12.17 1.17
C GLN A 283 -6.68 -13.50 1.09
N SER A 284 -7.36 -14.65 1.18
CA SER A 284 -6.73 -15.97 1.05
C SER A 284 -6.28 -16.29 -0.38
N VAL A 285 -6.55 -15.41 -1.36
CA VAL A 285 -5.96 -15.53 -2.71
C VAL A 285 -4.43 -15.54 -2.66
N LYS A 286 -3.82 -14.84 -1.69
CA LYS A 286 -2.36 -14.87 -1.50
C LYS A 286 -1.85 -16.27 -1.16
N GLU A 287 -2.64 -17.05 -0.42
CA GLU A 287 -2.28 -18.44 -0.08
C GLU A 287 -2.26 -19.32 -1.34
N ILE A 288 -3.22 -19.12 -2.26
CA ILE A 288 -3.24 -19.80 -3.55
C ILE A 288 -2.03 -19.40 -4.41
N VAL A 289 -1.69 -18.11 -4.45
CA VAL A 289 -0.50 -17.63 -5.18
C VAL A 289 0.78 -18.29 -4.66
N GLU A 290 0.96 -18.40 -3.34
CA GLU A 290 2.13 -19.09 -2.78
C GLU A 290 2.13 -20.59 -3.10
N LEU A 291 0.99 -21.27 -3.02
CA LEU A 291 0.86 -22.68 -3.41
C LEU A 291 1.18 -22.92 -4.90
N LEU A 292 0.80 -21.99 -5.78
CA LEU A 292 1.15 -22.05 -7.21
C LEU A 292 2.67 -21.92 -7.41
N LYS A 293 3.34 -21.01 -6.68
CA LYS A 293 4.81 -20.87 -6.73
C LYS A 293 5.50 -22.14 -6.26
N GLU A 294 5.07 -22.72 -5.14
CA GLU A 294 5.63 -23.96 -4.60
C GLU A 294 5.50 -25.14 -5.58
N LYS A 295 4.43 -25.15 -6.37
CA LYS A 295 4.19 -26.16 -7.41
C LYS A 295 4.87 -25.86 -8.76
N GLY A 296 5.56 -24.73 -8.87
CA GLY A 296 6.20 -24.29 -10.12
C GLY A 296 5.21 -23.85 -11.21
N MET A 297 3.96 -23.55 -10.83
CA MET A 297 2.86 -23.14 -11.72
C MET A 297 2.83 -21.61 -11.86
N THR A 298 3.98 -21.01 -12.16
CA THR A 298 4.14 -19.55 -12.17
C THR A 298 3.43 -18.83 -13.32
N GLU A 299 3.02 -19.57 -14.35
CA GLU A 299 2.26 -19.05 -15.48
C GLU A 299 0.80 -18.69 -15.14
N TYR A 300 0.30 -19.07 -13.97
CA TYR A 300 -1.06 -18.78 -13.50
C TYR A 300 -1.11 -17.76 -12.34
N ILE A 301 0.01 -17.06 -12.08
CA ILE A 301 0.14 -16.03 -11.03
C ILE A 301 0.09 -14.65 -11.65
#